data_AF-A0A6G1J4I4-F1
#
_entry.id   AF-A0A6G1J4I4-F1
#
_cell.length_a   1.000
_cell.length_b   1.000
_cell.length_c   1.000
_cell.angle_alpha   90.00
_cell.angle_beta   90.00
_cell.angle_gamma   90.00
#
_symmetry.space_group_name_H-M   'P 1'
#
loop_
_entity.id
_entity.type
_entity.pdbx_description
1 polymer ?
#
loop_
_entity_poly.entity_id
_entity_poly.type
_entity_poly.pdbx_seq_one_letter_code
_entity_poly.pdbx_strand_id
1 'polypeptide(L)'
;MNTSFYSFVISLILFTAICWVYTYTIRTYLSPALSYISSFARRVTWSLVTSTARLHPSSSYWSFLISLFPPEPTPPPVTITGIRIPANGTPPHLLQLTTRTVPEDARDTFLFHIPDLRKYWGTEHAHQQRDLDRLELQTPDQLQRTRSRLPSLPHPWTECALLQRLRVPTHRGVLPKHDASCAGVYYVFYSFDCDDLPRNEYVPKWLSDGAGHIYLGDVFVVKMAPNEYARRSDGGWAAYGNIAPGFLEILGKGPSRGETECHSCGNAQYAHDRVRRPLAGADVDSGYM
;
A
#
# COMPACT_ATOMS: atom_id res chain seq x y z
N MET A 1 -23.14 -47.32 30.77
CA MET A 1 -21.86 -46.88 30.17
C MET A 1 -21.99 -45.42 29.77
N ASN A 2 -21.09 -44.55 30.25
CA ASN A 2 -21.23 -43.09 30.13
C ASN A 2 -20.95 -42.61 28.70
N THR A 3 -21.97 -42.10 28.04
CA THR A 3 -21.91 -41.41 26.73
C THR A 3 -20.89 -40.26 26.74
N SER A 4 -20.67 -39.62 27.89
CA SER A 4 -19.65 -38.59 28.06
C SER A 4 -18.21 -39.08 27.84
N PHE A 5 -17.91 -40.35 28.13
CA PHE A 5 -16.55 -40.89 27.95
C PHE A 5 -16.24 -41.11 26.47
N TYR A 6 -17.21 -41.62 25.70
CA TYR A 6 -17.06 -41.82 24.27
C TYR A 6 -16.90 -40.50 23.50
N SER A 7 -17.65 -39.46 23.89
CA SER A 7 -17.50 -38.13 23.28
C SER A 7 -16.10 -37.57 23.48
N PHE A 8 -15.53 -37.72 24.69
CA PHE A 8 -14.18 -37.24 25.00
C PHE A 8 -13.11 -37.98 24.19
N VAL A 9 -13.22 -39.31 24.08
CA VAL A 9 -12.27 -40.13 23.32
C VAL A 9 -12.32 -39.79 21.82
N ILE A 10 -13.52 -39.58 21.26
CA ILE A 10 -13.67 -39.18 19.86
C ILE A 10 -13.07 -37.79 19.59
N SER A 11 -13.32 -36.81 20.47
CA SER A 11 -12.72 -35.47 20.34
C SER A 11 -11.19 -35.51 20.41
N LEU A 12 -10.62 -36.36 21.27
CA LEU A 12 -9.17 -36.51 21.39
C LEU A 12 -8.55 -37.15 20.14
N ILE A 13 -9.21 -38.17 19.56
CA ILE A 13 -8.77 -38.82 18.32
C ILE A 13 -8.84 -37.84 17.15
N LEU A 14 -9.91 -37.04 17.04
CA LEU A 14 -10.03 -36.05 15.96
C LEU A 14 -8.99 -34.92 16.11
N PHE A 15 -8.76 -34.43 17.32
CA PHE A 15 -7.74 -33.41 17.57
C PHE A 15 -6.34 -33.92 17.22
N THR A 16 -6.00 -35.14 17.64
CA THR A 16 -4.69 -35.74 17.32
C THR A 16 -4.53 -36.00 15.81
N ALA A 17 -5.58 -36.43 15.12
CA ALA A 17 -5.57 -36.60 13.66
C ALA A 17 -5.37 -35.25 12.93
N ILE A 18 -6.07 -34.19 13.36
CA ILE A 18 -5.92 -32.84 12.77
C ILE A 18 -4.50 -32.31 13.01
N CYS A 19 -3.96 -32.45 14.22
CA CYS A 19 -2.59 -32.04 14.52
C CYS A 19 -1.57 -32.83 13.68
N TRP A 20 -1.80 -34.12 13.45
CA TRP A 20 -0.93 -34.97 12.64
C TRP A 20 -0.97 -34.57 11.16
N VAL A 21 -2.15 -34.35 10.59
CA VAL A 21 -2.29 -33.86 9.21
C VAL A 21 -1.64 -32.49 9.06
N TYR A 22 -1.92 -31.56 9.98
CA TYR A 22 -1.35 -30.21 9.94
C TYR A 22 0.19 -30.23 10.01
N THR A 23 0.76 -31.02 10.92
CA THR A 23 2.22 -31.18 11.01
C THR A 23 2.83 -31.91 9.81
N TYR A 24 2.13 -32.90 9.25
CA TYR A 24 2.57 -33.61 8.06
C TYR A 24 2.58 -32.71 6.83
N THR A 25 1.50 -31.96 6.58
CA THR A 25 1.38 -31.01 5.47
C THR A 25 2.40 -29.88 5.61
N ILE A 26 2.58 -29.34 6.81
CA ILE A 26 3.62 -28.34 7.06
C ILE A 26 5.02 -28.90 6.79
N ARG A 27 5.30 -30.13 7.23
CA ARG A 27 6.62 -30.77 7.04
C ARG A 27 6.92 -31.10 5.58
N THR A 28 5.92 -31.51 4.81
CA THR A 28 6.09 -31.88 3.40
C THR A 28 6.19 -30.67 2.48
N TYR A 29 5.46 -29.58 2.78
CA TYR A 29 5.37 -28.44 1.86
C TYR A 29 6.21 -27.21 2.26
N LEU A 30 6.72 -27.11 3.49
CA LEU A 30 7.45 -25.91 3.99
C LEU A 30 8.88 -26.19 4.51
N SER A 31 9.49 -27.29 4.05
CA SER A 31 10.66 -27.95 4.67
C SER A 31 11.93 -27.10 4.95
N PRO A 32 12.35 -26.10 4.18
CA PRO A 32 13.60 -25.41 4.52
C PRO A 32 13.47 -24.38 5.66
N ALA A 33 12.27 -23.80 5.89
CA ALA A 33 12.11 -22.66 6.80
C ALA A 33 11.79 -23.04 8.26
N LEU A 34 11.54 -24.32 8.55
CA LEU A 34 10.85 -24.74 9.78
C LEU A 34 11.67 -25.50 10.81
N SER A 35 12.96 -25.75 10.59
CA SER A 35 13.82 -26.35 11.62
C SER A 35 13.82 -25.50 12.91
N TYR A 36 13.75 -24.17 12.75
CA TYR A 36 13.69 -23.19 13.84
C TYR A 36 12.34 -23.20 14.59
N ILE A 37 11.21 -23.29 13.86
CA ILE A 37 9.86 -23.30 14.45
C ILE A 37 9.59 -24.61 15.20
N SER A 38 10.16 -25.74 14.76
CA SER A 38 9.99 -27.05 15.42
C SER A 38 10.56 -27.11 16.84
N SER A 39 11.65 -26.37 17.11
CA SER A 39 12.27 -26.26 18.43
C SER A 39 11.40 -25.45 19.40
N PHE A 40 10.85 -24.33 18.90
CA PHE A 40 9.94 -23.48 19.68
C PHE A 40 8.62 -24.19 19.97
N ALA A 41 8.02 -24.83 18.96
CA ALA A 41 6.79 -25.59 19.10
C ALA A 41 6.93 -26.75 20.11
N ARG A 42 8.08 -27.45 20.14
CA ARG A 42 8.35 -28.52 21.12
C ARG A 42 8.49 -28.02 22.56
N ARG A 43 9.04 -26.82 22.78
CA ARG A 43 9.10 -26.21 24.13
C ARG A 43 7.74 -25.74 24.61
N VAL A 44 6.93 -25.17 23.71
CA VAL A 44 5.57 -24.70 24.03
C VAL A 44 4.63 -25.88 24.30
N THR A 45 4.70 -26.97 23.53
CA THR A 45 3.89 -28.17 23.78
C THR A 45 4.22 -28.85 25.12
N TRP A 46 5.49 -28.88 25.53
CA TRP A 46 5.87 -29.46 26.83
C TRP A 46 5.41 -28.64 28.04
N SER A 47 5.34 -27.31 27.95
CA SER A 47 4.75 -26.48 29.03
C SER A 47 3.22 -26.55 29.10
N LEU A 48 2.55 -26.80 27.96
CA LEU A 48 1.09 -26.88 27.89
C LEU A 48 0.54 -28.21 28.40
N VAL A 49 1.26 -29.32 28.20
CA VAL A 49 0.82 -30.66 28.66
C VAL A 49 0.87 -30.80 30.18
N THR A 50 1.73 -30.06 30.88
CA THR A 50 1.77 -30.08 32.37
C THR A 50 0.79 -29.12 33.04
N SER A 51 0.19 -28.17 32.31
CA SER A 51 -0.69 -27.13 32.89
C SER A 51 -2.20 -27.38 32.71
N THR A 52 -2.61 -28.46 32.05
CA THR A 52 -4.02 -28.69 31.67
C THR A 52 -4.92 -29.35 32.73
N ALA A 53 -4.48 -29.49 33.99
CA ALA A 53 -5.29 -30.16 35.00
C ALA A 53 -6.37 -29.28 35.67
N ARG A 54 -6.34 -27.94 35.59
CA ARG A 54 -7.36 -27.08 36.24
C ARG A 54 -7.49 -25.68 35.62
N LEU A 55 -8.01 -25.52 34.41
CA LEU A 55 -8.41 -24.18 33.94
C LEU A 55 -9.72 -24.22 33.15
N HIS A 56 -10.65 -23.36 33.60
CA HIS A 56 -11.95 -23.10 32.99
C HIS A 56 -11.81 -22.69 31.51
N PRO A 57 -12.64 -23.23 30.61
CA PRO A 57 -12.68 -22.80 29.22
C PRO A 57 -13.54 -21.55 29.11
N SER A 58 -12.95 -20.38 28.84
CA SER A 58 -13.63 -19.35 28.00
C SER A 58 -12.85 -18.04 27.78
N SER A 59 -11.80 -17.68 28.54
CA SER A 59 -11.21 -16.34 28.34
C SER A 59 -9.69 -16.19 28.50
N SER A 60 -8.93 -17.16 29.04
CA SER A 60 -7.53 -16.88 29.41
C SER A 60 -6.47 -17.35 28.40
N TYR A 61 -6.77 -18.30 27.52
CA TYR A 61 -5.76 -18.88 26.62
C TYR A 61 -5.28 -17.90 25.54
N TRP A 62 -6.22 -17.22 24.87
CA TRP A 62 -5.87 -16.22 23.85
C TRP A 62 -5.19 -15.00 24.46
N SER A 63 -5.65 -14.51 25.61
CA SER A 63 -5.00 -13.41 26.32
C SER A 63 -3.59 -13.77 26.77
N PHE A 64 -3.36 -15.02 27.19
CA PHE A 64 -2.01 -15.51 27.51
C PHE A 64 -1.13 -15.57 26.26
N LEU A 65 -1.62 -16.14 25.15
CA LEU A 65 -0.86 -16.15 23.90
C LEU A 65 -0.54 -14.73 23.41
N ILE A 66 -1.50 -13.80 23.43
CA ILE A 66 -1.28 -12.39 23.10
C ILE A 66 -0.25 -11.76 24.04
N SER A 67 -0.28 -12.08 25.34
CA SER A 67 0.70 -11.57 26.31
C SER A 67 2.13 -12.09 26.09
N LEU A 68 2.30 -13.23 25.40
CA LEU A 68 3.62 -13.75 25.04
C LEU A 68 4.25 -12.98 23.87
N PHE A 69 3.45 -12.24 23.09
CA PHE A 69 3.92 -11.37 22.05
C PHE A 69 3.95 -9.94 22.59
N PRO A 70 5.14 -9.35 22.82
CA PRO A 70 5.20 -7.93 23.18
C PRO A 70 4.45 -7.13 22.10
N PRO A 71 3.70 -6.08 22.48
CA PRO A 71 2.99 -5.25 21.53
C PRO A 71 3.98 -4.77 20.47
N GLU A 72 3.58 -4.85 19.20
CA GLU A 72 4.44 -4.39 18.12
C GLU A 72 4.81 -2.92 18.35
N PRO A 73 6.10 -2.55 18.20
CA PRO A 73 6.52 -1.19 18.39
C PRO A 73 5.78 -0.29 17.41
N THR A 74 5.09 0.72 17.94
CA THR A 74 4.44 1.73 17.11
C THR A 74 5.49 2.69 16.55
N PRO A 75 5.44 3.01 15.25
CA PRO A 75 6.36 3.99 14.67
C PRO A 75 6.16 5.35 15.34
N PRO A 76 7.24 6.06 15.69
CA PRO A 76 7.11 7.43 16.18
C PRO A 76 6.53 8.33 15.07
N PRO A 77 5.66 9.29 15.40
CA PRO A 77 5.22 10.32 14.46
C PRO A 77 6.41 11.06 13.86
N VAL A 78 6.41 11.21 12.54
CA VAL A 78 7.41 12.00 11.81
C VAL A 78 6.74 13.14 11.08
N THR A 79 7.43 14.28 10.97
CA THR A 79 6.96 15.41 10.18
C THR A 79 7.65 15.39 8.83
N ILE A 80 6.85 15.45 7.76
CA ILE A 80 7.31 15.37 6.37
C ILE A 80 6.75 16.52 5.56
N THR A 81 7.51 16.94 4.55
CA THR A 81 7.04 17.88 3.54
C THR A 81 6.35 17.13 2.41
N GLY A 82 5.02 17.28 2.33
CA GLY A 82 4.19 16.81 1.21
C GLY A 82 3.75 17.96 0.30
N ILE A 83 3.02 17.63 -0.76
CA ILE A 83 2.29 18.58 -1.60
C ILE A 83 0.80 18.44 -1.32
N ARG A 84 0.12 19.57 -1.21
CA ARG A 84 -1.35 19.65 -1.24
C ARG A 84 -1.78 20.24 -2.58
N ILE A 85 -2.78 19.62 -3.20
CA ILE A 85 -3.51 20.10 -4.38
C ILE A 85 -4.93 20.45 -3.91
N PRO A 86 -5.18 21.73 -3.58
CA PRO A 86 -6.45 22.12 -2.97
C PRO A 86 -7.64 22.03 -3.93
N ALA A 87 -8.78 21.53 -3.45
CA ALA A 87 -10.01 21.46 -4.26
C ALA A 87 -10.65 22.84 -4.51
N ASN A 88 -10.24 23.86 -3.77
CA ASN A 88 -10.75 25.23 -3.94
C ASN A 88 -10.06 26.02 -5.07
N GLY A 89 -9.14 25.38 -5.81
CA GLY A 89 -8.43 26.01 -6.94
C GLY A 89 -7.23 26.86 -6.57
N THR A 90 -6.89 26.97 -5.28
CA THR A 90 -5.62 27.61 -4.89
C THR A 90 -4.42 26.81 -5.43
N PRO A 91 -3.30 27.46 -5.80
CA PRO A 91 -2.17 26.76 -6.39
C PRO A 91 -1.62 25.64 -5.50
N PRO A 92 -1.16 24.52 -6.09
CA PRO A 92 -0.47 23.48 -5.35
C PRO A 92 0.72 24.04 -4.58
N HIS A 93 0.90 23.59 -3.35
CA HIS A 93 1.95 24.10 -2.46
C HIS A 93 2.50 23.00 -1.55
N LEU A 94 3.72 23.23 -1.06
CA LEU A 94 4.34 22.38 -0.05
C LEU A 94 3.70 22.61 1.32
N LEU A 95 3.60 21.54 2.10
CA LEU A 95 2.95 21.57 3.40
C LEU A 95 3.56 20.54 4.34
N GLN A 96 3.69 20.90 5.61
CA GLN A 96 4.13 19.98 6.65
C GLN A 96 2.98 19.08 7.08
N LEU A 97 3.21 17.77 7.02
CA LEU A 97 2.28 16.73 7.43
C LEU A 97 2.94 15.89 8.52
N THR A 98 2.23 15.68 9.62
CA THR A 98 2.68 14.75 10.67
C THR A 98 2.09 13.39 10.37
N THR A 99 2.88 12.33 10.50
CA THR A 99 2.39 10.97 10.34
C THR A 99 1.73 10.45 11.61
N ARG A 100 0.83 9.49 11.45
CA ARG A 100 0.16 8.77 12.55
C ARG A 100 0.08 7.29 12.23
N THR A 101 -0.06 6.47 13.26
CA THR A 101 -0.39 5.05 13.11
C THR A 101 -1.73 4.89 12.40
N VAL A 102 -1.76 3.94 11.47
CA VAL A 102 -2.95 3.59 10.70
C VAL A 102 -3.89 2.76 11.59
N PRO A 103 -5.19 3.07 11.65
CA PRO A 103 -6.19 2.19 12.26
C PRO A 103 -6.25 0.83 11.57
N GLU A 104 -6.53 -0.25 12.30
CA GLU A 104 -6.53 -1.63 11.76
C GLU A 104 -7.52 -1.87 10.61
N ASP A 105 -8.54 -1.02 10.49
CA ASP A 105 -9.59 -1.09 9.49
C ASP A 105 -9.33 -0.21 8.24
N ALA A 106 -8.21 0.52 8.19
CA ALA A 106 -7.91 1.35 7.03
C ALA A 106 -7.46 0.51 5.80
N ARG A 107 -7.76 1.02 4.60
CA ARG A 107 -7.36 0.37 3.33
C ARG A 107 -5.85 0.31 3.12
N ASP A 108 -5.12 1.20 3.78
CA ASP A 108 -3.68 1.40 3.64
C ASP A 108 -2.89 1.00 4.89
N THR A 109 -3.46 0.06 5.65
CA THR A 109 -2.83 -0.61 6.80
C THR A 109 -1.45 -1.18 6.47
N PHE A 110 -1.19 -1.58 5.23
CA PHE A 110 0.13 -2.06 4.78
C PHE A 110 1.25 -1.01 4.85
N LEU A 111 0.92 0.27 5.03
CA LEU A 111 1.89 1.34 5.26
C LEU A 111 2.27 1.47 6.75
N PHE A 112 1.46 0.93 7.67
CA PHE A 112 1.58 1.02 9.14
C PHE A 112 1.47 2.43 9.73
N HIS A 113 2.00 3.44 9.06
CA HIS A 113 1.79 4.84 9.36
C HIS A 113 1.59 5.65 8.08
N ILE A 114 0.84 6.74 8.20
CA ILE A 114 0.27 7.52 7.11
C ILE A 114 0.36 9.00 7.46
N PRO A 115 0.38 9.92 6.48
CA PRO A 115 0.14 11.33 6.75
C PRO A 115 -1.23 11.54 7.42
N ASP A 116 -1.30 12.41 8.44
CA ASP A 116 -2.56 12.79 9.08
C ASP A 116 -3.28 13.85 8.24
N LEU A 117 -4.32 13.42 7.54
CA LEU A 117 -5.09 14.23 6.59
C LEU A 117 -6.45 14.69 7.13
N ARG A 118 -6.82 14.30 8.36
CA ARG A 118 -8.16 14.55 8.95
C ARG A 118 -8.54 16.02 8.94
N LYS A 119 -7.57 16.90 9.27
CA LYS A 119 -7.80 18.36 9.30
C LYS A 119 -8.15 18.98 7.94
N TYR A 120 -7.87 18.29 6.84
CA TYR A 120 -8.16 18.79 5.49
C TYR A 120 -9.44 18.21 4.90
N TRP A 121 -9.79 16.97 5.28
CA TRP A 121 -11.02 16.32 4.82
C TRP A 121 -12.20 16.48 5.77
N GLY A 122 -12.00 17.10 6.93
CA GLY A 122 -13.08 17.49 7.84
C GLY A 122 -13.73 16.32 8.60
N THR A 123 -13.13 15.14 8.59
CA THR A 123 -13.65 13.94 9.26
C THR A 123 -12.56 13.16 9.98
N GLU A 124 -12.89 12.63 11.16
CA GLU A 124 -12.02 11.70 11.91
C GLU A 124 -11.86 10.35 11.20
N HIS A 125 -12.84 9.99 10.36
CA HIS A 125 -12.89 8.75 9.59
C HIS A 125 -12.27 8.87 8.19
N ALA A 126 -11.51 9.94 7.94
CA ALA A 126 -10.78 10.21 6.70
C ALA A 126 -9.99 9.00 6.14
N HIS A 127 -9.53 8.10 7.01
CA HIS A 127 -8.76 6.92 6.63
C HIS A 127 -9.61 5.80 6.01
N GLN A 128 -10.92 5.77 6.27
CA GLN A 128 -11.85 4.79 5.70
C GLN A 128 -12.34 5.19 4.30
N GLN A 129 -12.42 6.50 4.05
CA GLN A 129 -13.00 7.10 2.83
C GLN A 129 -11.92 7.65 1.88
N ARG A 130 -10.74 7.03 1.90
CA ARG A 130 -9.62 7.39 1.01
C ARG A 130 -9.05 6.20 0.28
N ASP A 131 -8.48 6.50 -0.86
CA ASP A 131 -7.65 5.56 -1.61
C ASP A 131 -6.28 6.17 -1.87
N LEU A 132 -5.41 5.38 -2.47
CA LEU A 132 -4.06 5.81 -2.82
C LEU A 132 -3.61 5.23 -4.16
N ASP A 133 -2.96 6.08 -4.94
CA ASP A 133 -2.22 5.66 -6.12
C ASP A 133 -0.72 5.77 -5.85
N ARG A 134 0.05 4.87 -6.47
CA ARG A 134 1.51 4.90 -6.45
C ARG A 134 2.01 5.63 -7.68
N LEU A 135 2.88 6.62 -7.50
CA LEU A 135 3.55 7.30 -8.59
C LEU A 135 5.06 7.02 -8.51
N GLU A 136 5.64 6.50 -9.59
CA GLU A 136 7.08 6.29 -9.72
C GLU A 136 7.65 7.23 -10.77
N LEU A 137 8.49 8.17 -10.33
CA LEU A 137 9.22 9.06 -11.21
C LEU A 137 10.67 8.61 -11.30
N GLN A 138 11.13 8.31 -12.51
CA GLN A 138 12.45 7.77 -12.75
C GLN A 138 13.25 8.65 -13.72
N THR A 139 14.56 8.68 -13.57
CA THR A 139 15.44 9.21 -14.62
C THR A 139 15.64 8.16 -15.72
N PRO A 140 16.03 8.56 -16.94
CA PRO A 140 16.35 7.60 -18.02
C PRO A 140 17.36 6.52 -17.58
N ASP A 141 18.39 6.93 -16.82
CA ASP A 141 19.43 6.02 -16.31
C ASP A 141 18.87 4.99 -15.31
N GLN A 142 17.87 5.38 -14.50
CA GLN A 142 17.22 4.48 -13.54
C GLN A 142 16.34 3.44 -14.23
N LEU A 143 15.59 3.85 -15.25
CA LEU A 143 14.73 2.96 -16.03
C LEU A 143 15.53 1.77 -16.60
N GLN A 144 16.73 2.04 -17.12
CA GLN A 144 17.62 1.02 -17.65
C GLN A 144 18.09 0.03 -16.57
N ARG A 145 18.33 0.50 -15.34
CA ARG A 145 18.73 -0.37 -14.22
C ARG A 145 17.56 -1.23 -13.74
N THR A 146 16.36 -0.66 -13.58
CA THR A 146 15.19 -1.36 -13.04
C THR A 146 14.78 -2.55 -13.91
N ARG A 147 14.91 -2.44 -15.24
CA ARG A 147 14.64 -3.56 -16.17
C ARG A 147 15.55 -4.79 -15.93
N SER A 148 16.71 -4.61 -15.32
CA SER A 148 17.68 -5.69 -15.08
C SER A 148 17.54 -6.37 -13.71
N ARG A 149 16.66 -5.88 -12.83
CA ARG A 149 16.47 -6.43 -11.48
C ARG A 149 15.02 -6.78 -11.22
N LEU A 150 14.67 -8.05 -11.40
CA LEU A 150 13.50 -8.61 -10.72
C LEU A 150 13.79 -8.57 -9.21
N PRO A 151 12.87 -8.06 -8.38
CA PRO A 151 13.07 -8.07 -6.93
C PRO A 151 13.18 -9.53 -6.47
N SER A 152 14.27 -9.85 -5.77
CA SER A 152 14.38 -11.10 -5.04
C SER A 152 13.23 -11.16 -4.04
N LEU A 153 12.34 -12.16 -4.18
CA LEU A 153 11.15 -12.31 -3.34
C LEU A 153 11.55 -12.37 -1.85
N PRO A 154 11.02 -11.47 -1.00
CA PRO A 154 11.28 -11.53 0.43
C PRO A 154 10.48 -12.65 1.12
N HIS A 155 10.80 -12.87 2.39
CA HIS A 155 10.24 -13.88 3.28
C HIS A 155 8.69 -13.90 3.32
N PRO A 156 8.04 -15.06 3.53
CA PRO A 156 6.59 -15.30 3.37
C PRO A 156 5.57 -14.43 4.13
N TRP A 157 6.00 -13.58 5.07
CA TRP A 157 5.10 -12.79 5.93
C TRP A 157 5.13 -11.31 5.52
N THR A 158 6.26 -10.87 4.97
CA THR A 158 6.36 -9.63 4.20
C THR A 158 5.52 -9.72 2.92
N GLU A 159 5.14 -10.92 2.48
CA GLU A 159 4.35 -11.15 1.28
C GLU A 159 3.00 -10.43 1.34
N CYS A 160 2.23 -10.45 2.43
CA CYS A 160 0.89 -9.84 2.42
C CYS A 160 0.93 -8.32 2.20
N ALA A 161 1.76 -7.60 2.96
CA ALA A 161 1.90 -6.14 2.81
C ALA A 161 2.54 -5.77 1.46
N LEU A 162 3.52 -6.55 0.98
CA LEU A 162 4.10 -6.36 -0.35
C LEU A 162 3.11 -6.66 -1.47
N LEU A 163 2.29 -7.70 -1.34
CA LEU A 163 1.26 -8.08 -2.31
C LEU A 163 0.17 -7.01 -2.39
N GLN A 164 -0.28 -6.48 -1.24
CA GLN A 164 -1.20 -5.34 -1.22
C GLN A 164 -0.59 -4.14 -1.95
N ARG A 165 0.70 -3.88 -1.73
CA ARG A 165 1.42 -2.81 -2.42
C ARG A 165 1.57 -3.03 -3.92
N LEU A 166 1.78 -4.27 -4.35
CA LEU A 166 1.82 -4.63 -5.78
C LEU A 166 0.45 -4.51 -6.45
N ARG A 167 -0.63 -4.45 -5.67
CA ARG A 167 -1.99 -4.21 -6.16
C ARG A 167 -2.36 -2.73 -6.22
N VAL A 168 -1.57 -1.85 -5.61
CA VAL A 168 -1.80 -0.41 -5.69
C VAL A 168 -1.61 0.04 -7.14
N PRO A 169 -2.59 0.73 -7.74
CA PRO A 169 -2.45 1.32 -9.07
C PRO A 169 -1.14 2.12 -9.15
N THR A 170 -0.28 1.78 -10.12
CA THR A 170 1.05 2.38 -10.22
C THR A 170 1.19 3.15 -11.53
N HIS A 171 1.38 4.46 -11.42
CA HIS A 171 1.73 5.35 -12.52
C HIS A 171 3.23 5.52 -12.61
N ARG A 172 3.77 5.53 -13.83
CA ARG A 172 5.21 5.68 -14.08
C ARG A 172 5.46 6.87 -14.99
N GLY A 173 6.40 7.71 -14.61
CA GLY A 173 6.84 8.87 -15.38
C GLY A 173 8.35 8.92 -15.52
N VAL A 174 8.83 9.38 -16.68
CA VAL A 174 10.27 9.61 -16.91
C VAL A 174 10.54 11.11 -16.79
N LEU A 175 11.44 11.46 -15.88
CA LEU A 175 11.83 12.85 -15.67
C LEU A 175 12.99 13.25 -16.57
N PRO A 176 12.99 14.50 -17.08
CA PRO A 176 14.19 15.11 -17.66
C PRO A 176 15.37 15.06 -16.68
N LYS A 177 16.60 15.08 -17.21
CA LYS A 177 17.82 15.05 -16.38
C LYS A 177 17.92 16.25 -15.41
N HIS A 178 17.39 17.41 -15.78
CA HIS A 178 17.38 18.59 -14.91
C HIS A 178 16.43 18.43 -13.70
N ASP A 179 15.44 17.54 -13.80
CA ASP A 179 14.47 17.24 -12.75
C ASP A 179 14.83 15.98 -11.93
N ALA A 180 16.04 15.45 -12.10
CA ALA A 180 16.47 14.19 -11.49
C ALA A 180 16.35 14.17 -9.94
N SER A 181 16.41 15.34 -9.28
CA SER A 181 16.20 15.47 -7.83
C SER A 181 14.78 15.08 -7.38
N CYS A 182 13.81 15.12 -8.30
CA CYS A 182 12.43 14.73 -8.08
C CYS A 182 12.16 13.27 -8.45
N ALA A 183 13.18 12.50 -8.84
CA ALA A 183 13.02 11.06 -8.97
C ALA A 183 12.72 10.41 -7.60
N GLY A 184 11.93 9.34 -7.62
CA GLY A 184 11.53 8.59 -6.43
C GLY A 184 10.16 7.94 -6.57
N VAL A 185 9.73 7.31 -5.48
CA VAL A 185 8.39 6.73 -5.33
C VAL A 185 7.55 7.67 -4.49
N TYR A 186 6.31 7.87 -4.89
CA TYR A 186 5.35 8.77 -4.28
C TYR A 186 4.03 8.03 -4.09
N TYR A 187 3.25 8.48 -3.10
CA TYR A 187 1.85 8.13 -2.98
C TYR A 187 0.98 9.36 -3.16
N VAL A 188 -0.10 9.19 -3.91
CA VAL A 188 -1.15 10.18 -4.14
C VAL A 188 -2.33 9.75 -3.29
N PHE A 189 -2.57 10.45 -2.18
CA PHE A 189 -3.70 10.22 -1.30
C PHE A 189 -4.88 11.10 -1.71
N TYR A 190 -6.05 10.49 -1.85
CA TYR A 190 -7.28 11.20 -2.21
C TYR A 190 -8.48 10.60 -1.51
N SER A 191 -9.51 11.41 -1.28
CA SER A 191 -10.80 10.91 -0.83
C SER A 191 -11.64 10.49 -2.05
N PHE A 192 -12.36 9.37 -1.93
CA PHE A 192 -13.27 8.88 -2.96
C PHE A 192 -14.75 9.03 -2.59
N ASP A 193 -15.06 9.22 -1.30
CA ASP A 193 -16.45 9.21 -0.80
C ASP A 193 -16.54 9.84 0.60
N CYS A 194 -16.29 11.15 0.69
CA CYS A 194 -16.69 11.95 1.84
C CYS A 194 -17.83 12.85 1.36
N ASP A 195 -19.05 12.61 1.84
CA ASP A 195 -20.32 13.17 1.33
C ASP A 195 -20.34 14.71 1.13
N ASP A 196 -19.45 15.45 1.79
CA ASP A 196 -19.40 16.92 1.75
C ASP A 196 -18.17 17.49 1.01
N LEU A 197 -17.28 16.67 0.46
CA LEU A 197 -16.07 17.17 -0.20
C LEU A 197 -16.33 17.54 -1.67
N PRO A 198 -15.94 18.76 -2.12
CA PRO A 198 -16.12 19.16 -3.50
C PRO A 198 -15.21 18.35 -4.42
N ARG A 199 -15.66 18.10 -5.66
CA ARG A 199 -14.82 17.49 -6.68
C ARG A 199 -13.58 18.36 -6.95
N ASN A 200 -12.41 17.75 -6.96
CA ASN A 200 -11.15 18.41 -7.23
C ASN A 200 -10.79 18.33 -8.72
N GLU A 201 -11.13 19.38 -9.45
CA GLU A 201 -10.84 19.51 -10.89
C GLU A 201 -9.40 19.99 -11.18
N TYR A 202 -8.64 20.30 -10.13
CA TYR A 202 -7.30 20.89 -10.22
C TYR A 202 -6.18 19.85 -10.17
N VAL A 203 -6.52 18.57 -10.00
CA VAL A 203 -5.55 17.47 -10.09
C VAL A 203 -5.04 17.35 -11.52
N PRO A 204 -3.71 17.42 -11.76
CA PRO A 204 -3.17 17.32 -13.10
C PRO A 204 -3.58 16.01 -13.77
N LYS A 205 -4.03 16.09 -15.03
CA LYS A 205 -4.50 14.92 -15.79
C LYS A 205 -3.45 13.82 -15.92
N TRP A 206 -2.16 14.14 -15.86
CA TRP A 206 -1.09 13.16 -15.93
C TRP A 206 -0.93 12.36 -14.63
N LEU A 207 -1.42 12.90 -13.51
CA LEU A 207 -1.44 12.22 -12.21
C LEU A 207 -2.62 11.24 -12.12
N SER A 208 -3.66 11.46 -12.91
CA SER A 208 -4.74 10.51 -13.13
C SER A 208 -4.36 9.55 -14.25
N ASP A 209 -4.50 8.24 -14.03
CA ASP A 209 -4.41 7.21 -15.08
C ASP A 209 -5.43 7.37 -16.22
N GLY A 210 -6.37 8.31 -16.14
CA GLY A 210 -7.50 8.34 -17.06
C GLY A 210 -8.47 7.17 -16.85
N ALA A 211 -8.34 6.40 -15.76
CA ALA A 211 -9.34 5.42 -15.34
C ALA A 211 -10.64 6.07 -14.84
N GLY A 212 -10.70 7.41 -14.85
CA GLY A 212 -11.88 8.16 -14.48
C GLY A 212 -12.02 8.34 -12.98
N HIS A 213 -10.93 8.21 -12.20
CA HIS A 213 -10.94 8.48 -10.77
C HIS A 213 -11.55 9.85 -10.49
N ILE A 214 -12.49 9.88 -9.55
CA ILE A 214 -13.11 11.10 -9.05
C ILE A 214 -12.37 11.46 -7.78
N TYR A 215 -11.55 12.51 -7.86
CA TYR A 215 -10.90 13.08 -6.69
C TYR A 215 -11.89 13.98 -5.95
N LEU A 216 -12.21 13.64 -4.71
CA LEU A 216 -13.00 14.50 -3.82
C LEU A 216 -12.08 15.17 -2.79
N GLY A 217 -12.30 16.47 -2.59
CA GLY A 217 -11.53 17.30 -1.67
C GLY A 217 -10.05 17.42 -2.04
N ASP A 218 -9.23 17.80 -1.06
CA ASP A 218 -7.81 18.03 -1.31
C ASP A 218 -7.08 16.72 -1.63
N VAL A 219 -6.17 16.77 -2.59
CA VAL A 219 -5.28 15.64 -2.93
C VAL A 219 -3.89 15.89 -2.37
N PHE A 220 -3.25 14.85 -1.84
CA PHE A 220 -1.94 14.95 -1.22
C PHE A 220 -0.94 14.05 -1.92
N VAL A 221 0.21 14.60 -2.28
CA VAL A 221 1.34 13.81 -2.79
C VAL A 221 2.42 13.77 -1.70
N VAL A 222 2.88 12.57 -1.36
CA VAL A 222 3.97 12.37 -0.40
C VAL A 222 5.05 11.48 -0.99
N LYS A 223 6.31 11.76 -0.63
CA LYS A 223 7.47 11.02 -1.13
C LYS A 223 7.84 9.89 -0.16
N MET A 224 8.14 8.72 -0.72
CA MET A 224 8.76 7.63 0.00
C MET A 224 10.27 7.85 0.13
N ALA A 225 10.83 7.46 1.27
CA ALA A 225 12.28 7.41 1.44
C ALA A 225 12.89 6.37 0.48
N PRO A 226 14.19 6.49 0.12
CA PRO A 226 14.85 5.54 -0.79
C PRO A 226 14.79 4.09 -0.28
N ASN A 227 14.94 3.91 1.03
CA ASN A 227 14.66 2.66 1.70
C ASN A 227 13.20 2.73 2.13
N GLU A 228 12.28 2.43 1.20
CA GLU A 228 10.82 2.60 1.36
C GLU A 228 10.26 2.01 2.67
N TYR A 229 11.04 1.16 3.34
CA TYR A 229 10.81 0.67 4.69
C TYR A 229 12.00 0.98 5.61
N ALA A 230 11.69 1.27 6.86
CA ALA A 230 12.68 1.19 7.93
C ALA A 230 13.24 -0.25 8.03
N ARG A 231 14.44 -0.43 8.58
CA ARG A 231 14.98 -1.79 8.73
C ARG A 231 14.05 -2.61 9.63
N ARG A 232 14.11 -3.94 9.53
CA ARG A 232 13.31 -4.83 10.38
C ARG A 232 13.55 -4.61 11.88
N SER A 233 14.77 -4.24 12.27
CA SER A 233 15.09 -3.82 13.64
C SER A 233 14.27 -2.61 14.10
N ASP A 234 13.81 -1.82 13.14
CA ASP A 234 13.09 -0.56 13.30
C ASP A 234 11.61 -0.77 12.87
N GLY A 235 11.07 -1.98 13.01
CA GLY A 235 9.65 -2.28 12.82
C GLY A 235 9.13 -2.40 11.38
N GLY A 236 9.95 -2.13 10.35
CA GLY A 236 9.59 -2.45 8.95
C GLY A 236 8.41 -1.68 8.36
N TRP A 237 8.07 -0.53 8.94
CA TRP A 237 7.01 0.37 8.47
C TRP A 237 7.43 1.20 7.25
N ALA A 238 6.46 1.78 6.55
CA ALA A 238 6.70 2.70 5.43
C ALA A 238 7.62 3.85 5.86
N ALA A 239 8.61 4.24 5.08
CA ALA A 239 9.49 5.36 5.39
C ALA A 239 9.22 6.50 4.41
N TYR A 240 9.03 7.71 4.93
CA TYR A 240 8.74 8.89 4.12
C TYR A 240 9.96 9.80 4.00
N GLY A 241 10.02 10.53 2.88
CA GLY A 241 11.00 11.57 2.61
C GLY A 241 10.32 12.92 2.33
N ASN A 242 11.11 13.98 2.36
CA ASN A 242 10.63 15.31 2.01
C ASN A 242 10.56 15.48 0.49
N ILE A 243 9.45 16.05 0.00
CA ILE A 243 9.34 16.46 -1.39
C ILE A 243 10.25 17.67 -1.65
N ALA A 244 11.00 17.62 -2.75
CA ALA A 244 11.85 18.72 -3.19
C ALA A 244 10.97 19.86 -3.77
N PRO A 245 11.31 21.14 -3.55
CA PRO A 245 10.52 22.27 -4.06
C PRO A 245 10.33 22.27 -5.58
N GLY A 246 11.32 21.80 -6.34
CA GLY A 246 11.23 21.68 -7.81
C GLY A 246 10.10 20.77 -8.29
N PHE A 247 9.54 19.92 -7.43
CA PHE A 247 8.42 19.06 -7.80
C PHE A 247 7.16 19.86 -8.17
N LEU A 248 6.96 21.07 -7.60
CA LEU A 248 5.82 21.92 -7.97
C LEU A 248 5.85 22.31 -9.45
N GLU A 249 7.03 22.50 -10.03
CA GLU A 249 7.16 22.77 -11.46
C GLU A 249 6.79 21.56 -12.31
N ILE A 250 7.21 20.36 -11.87
CA ILE A 250 6.87 19.09 -12.51
C ILE A 250 5.36 18.86 -12.44
N LEU A 251 4.71 19.28 -11.35
CA LEU A 251 3.27 19.16 -11.19
C LEU A 251 2.50 19.90 -12.30
N GLY A 252 2.95 21.12 -12.63
CA GLY A 252 2.36 21.92 -13.70
C GLY A 252 2.71 21.45 -15.11
N LYS A 253 3.97 21.03 -15.34
CA LYS A 253 4.47 20.62 -16.67
C LYS A 253 4.10 19.18 -17.03
N GLY A 254 4.00 18.31 -16.02
CA GLY A 254 3.98 16.85 -16.17
C GLY A 254 5.37 16.27 -16.44
N PRO A 255 5.57 14.97 -16.17
CA PRO A 255 6.77 14.28 -16.63
C PRO A 255 6.76 14.26 -18.17
N SER A 256 7.94 14.28 -18.79
CA SER A 256 8.06 13.95 -20.20
C SER A 256 7.42 12.57 -20.39
N ARG A 257 6.39 12.46 -21.25
CA ARG A 257 5.68 11.19 -21.48
C ARG A 257 6.71 10.10 -21.84
N GLY A 258 7.05 9.27 -20.86
CA GLY A 258 7.68 7.98 -21.09
C GLY A 258 6.61 7.01 -21.57
N GLU A 259 7.01 6.03 -22.36
CA GLU A 259 6.14 4.93 -22.78
C GLU A 259 5.48 4.28 -21.54
N THR A 260 4.15 4.28 -21.51
CA THR A 260 3.39 3.52 -20.50
C THR A 260 3.32 2.06 -20.96
N GLU A 261 4.16 1.20 -20.39
CA GLU A 261 4.05 -0.25 -20.54
C GLU A 261 2.97 -0.80 -19.59
N CYS A 262 1.96 -1.46 -20.15
CA CYS A 262 0.97 -2.19 -19.36
C CYS A 262 1.62 -3.43 -18.74
N HIS A 263 1.73 -3.47 -17.40
CA HIS A 263 2.38 -4.56 -16.65
C HIS A 263 1.72 -5.93 -16.89
N SER A 264 0.44 -5.95 -17.26
CA SER A 264 -0.35 -7.17 -17.49
C SER A 264 -0.13 -7.79 -18.88
N CYS A 265 0.26 -7.00 -19.89
CA CYS A 265 0.39 -7.49 -21.26
C CYS A 265 1.71 -7.16 -21.96
N GLY A 266 2.62 -6.42 -21.32
CA GLY A 266 3.94 -6.09 -21.86
C GLY A 266 3.94 -5.14 -23.06
N ASN A 267 2.77 -4.65 -23.49
CA ASN A 267 2.67 -3.69 -24.58
C ASN A 267 2.90 -2.27 -24.06
N ALA A 268 3.89 -1.59 -24.64
CA ALA A 268 4.02 -0.14 -24.57
C ALA A 268 2.83 0.48 -25.33
N GLN A 269 1.82 0.94 -24.60
CA GLN A 269 0.85 1.84 -25.20
C GLN A 269 1.46 3.23 -25.13
N TYR A 270 1.85 3.78 -26.28
CA TYR A 270 2.00 5.22 -26.39
C TYR A 270 0.67 5.84 -25.99
N ALA A 271 0.64 6.64 -24.92
CA ALA A 271 -0.48 7.50 -24.64
C ALA A 271 -0.65 8.40 -25.87
N HIS A 272 -1.57 8.02 -26.76
CA HIS A 272 -1.80 8.69 -28.01
C HIS A 272 -2.01 10.17 -27.72
N ASP A 273 -1.15 10.97 -28.31
CA ASP A 273 -1.42 12.35 -28.59
C ASP A 273 -2.67 12.34 -29.50
N ARG A 274 -3.87 12.52 -28.92
CA ARG A 274 -4.97 13.07 -29.70
C ARG A 274 -4.62 14.53 -29.95
N VAL A 275 -3.67 14.72 -30.86
CA VAL A 275 -3.60 15.86 -31.74
C VAL A 275 -5.03 16.07 -32.22
N ARG A 276 -5.63 17.19 -31.80
CA ARG A 276 -6.84 17.70 -32.44
C ARG A 276 -6.56 17.67 -33.94
N ARG A 277 -7.26 16.82 -34.69
CA ARG A 277 -7.37 17.03 -36.14
C ARG A 277 -7.84 18.48 -36.31
N PRO A 278 -7.18 19.30 -37.13
CA PRO A 278 -7.86 20.47 -37.66
C PRO A 278 -9.16 19.97 -38.28
N LEU A 279 -10.27 20.65 -38.01
CA LEU A 279 -11.47 20.51 -38.82
C LEU A 279 -11.07 20.90 -40.24
N ALA A 280 -10.70 19.91 -41.04
CA ALA A 280 -10.60 20.03 -42.48
C ALA A 280 -12.02 20.39 -42.96
N GLY A 281 -12.07 21.44 -43.77
CA GLY A 281 -13.27 22.15 -44.14
C GLY A 281 -14.42 21.26 -44.62
N ALA A 282 -15.62 21.68 -44.23
CA ALA A 282 -16.78 21.58 -45.07
C ALA A 282 -17.20 23.02 -45.41
N ASP A 283 -16.46 23.63 -46.34
CA ASP A 283 -17.07 24.53 -47.31
C ASP A 283 -17.70 23.62 -48.36
N VAL A 284 -19.03 23.49 -48.31
CA VAL A 284 -19.83 23.22 -49.50
C VAL A 284 -20.91 24.27 -49.52
N ASP A 285 -20.63 25.25 -50.36
CA ASP A 285 -21.49 26.31 -50.84
C ASP A 285 -22.51 25.76 -51.86
N SER A 286 -23.55 26.55 -52.14
CA SER A 286 -24.65 26.36 -53.13
C SER A 286 -25.68 25.27 -52.76
N GLY A 287 -26.99 25.50 -52.78
CA GLY A 287 -27.78 26.35 -53.66
C GLY A 287 -28.84 25.47 -54.33
N TYR A 288 -30.05 26.02 -54.53
CA TYR A 288 -31.23 25.51 -55.25
C TYR A 288 -32.40 24.95 -54.41
N MET A 289 -33.52 25.69 -54.60
CA MET A 289 -34.95 25.46 -54.32
C MET A 289 -35.46 25.68 -52.89
#